data_AF-A0A1V9YWT1-F1
#
_entry.id   AF-A0A1V9YWT1-F1
#
_cell.length_a   1.000
_cell.length_b   1.000
_cell.length_c   1.000
_cell.angle_alpha   90.00
_cell.angle_beta   90.00
_cell.angle_gamma   90.00
#
_symmetry.space_group_name_H-M   'P 1'
#
loop_
_entity.id
_entity.type
_entity.pdbx_description
1 polymer ?
#
loop_
_entity_poly.entity_id
_entity_poly.type
_entity_poly.pdbx_seq_one_letter_code
_entity_poly.pdbx_strand_id
1 'polypeptide(L)'
;MKPRFGFFNMIAAYLEKKPKKDVLIVPISIDYDKVLEVPDYVAQLLGKPKQKESIFNLIKSIFSLFFNRGGYCYVRFGDSISMQPSLNAMDQLAKNVSLEMQACGTITSTCLVSAILLWHRNAVGYTLKDLHGDIQWLVQILTGRNATVAPFSSIDMLADHALHILNHPTTPLPLTCSADQILSMAYYRNHLMKDFLPDMCITTVLSSPFYQSKQKFTIDMVVEDMQLIWKFAQRLCPTGVSDLKCAVESFFSAFPALVRKDDFGNLTIEATAWRVDRFVSFTRMLMWPFMDALELVMHVLKQHVAPLNEKHRQKHHQFSERQVVHWVHSLIQSGMIEHHEAFSMESIKQALAALVDYGVLMHQQNDRVYEIMPKYTTIAAFEQLNHRIQGLRKPRRKLWEVQASTPAYSSLPWNLTALLIY
;
A
#
# COMPACT_ATOMS: atom_id res chain seq x y z
N MET A 1 -8.20 6.55 -7.81
CA MET A 1 -9.15 6.98 -8.86
C MET A 1 -9.38 8.48 -8.75
N LYS A 2 -9.53 9.23 -9.86
CA LYS A 2 -10.03 10.62 -9.77
C LYS A 2 -11.51 10.59 -9.37
N PRO A 3 -11.96 11.35 -8.35
CA PRO A 3 -13.35 11.30 -7.89
C PRO A 3 -14.31 11.66 -9.03
N ARG A 4 -15.42 10.91 -9.14
CA ARG A 4 -16.48 11.27 -10.08
C ARG A 4 -17.28 12.41 -9.48
N PHE A 5 -17.03 13.62 -9.94
CA PHE A 5 -17.68 14.84 -9.44
C PHE A 5 -19.19 14.94 -9.75
N GLY A 6 -19.82 13.93 -10.35
CA GLY A 6 -21.21 14.01 -10.81
C GLY A 6 -22.19 14.48 -9.74
N PHE A 7 -22.08 13.93 -8.52
CA PHE A 7 -22.92 14.34 -7.39
C PHE A 7 -22.59 15.75 -6.88
N PHE A 8 -21.30 16.06 -6.73
CA PHE A 8 -20.86 17.39 -6.30
C PHE A 8 -21.25 18.49 -7.30
N ASN A 9 -21.11 18.24 -8.59
CA ASN A 9 -21.51 19.16 -9.67
C ASN A 9 -23.01 19.40 -9.67
N MET A 10 -23.82 18.37 -9.41
CA MET A 10 -25.27 18.51 -9.26
C MET A 10 -25.63 19.43 -8.10
N ILE A 11 -24.96 19.28 -6.94
CA ILE A 11 -25.20 20.15 -5.79
C ILE A 11 -24.70 21.58 -6.05
N ALA A 12 -23.54 21.74 -6.68
CA ALA A 12 -23.04 23.07 -7.05
C ALA A 12 -24.02 23.81 -7.98
N ALA A 13 -24.55 23.14 -9.00
CA ALA A 13 -25.56 23.72 -9.88
C ALA A 13 -26.87 24.09 -9.13
N TYR A 14 -27.21 23.38 -8.05
CA TYR A 14 -28.31 23.75 -7.17
C TYR A 14 -27.98 25.00 -6.33
N LEU A 15 -26.76 25.08 -5.77
CA LEU A 15 -26.29 26.22 -4.97
C LEU A 15 -26.18 27.50 -5.80
N GLU A 16 -25.78 27.42 -7.07
CA GLU A 16 -25.81 28.55 -8.01
C GLU A 16 -27.21 29.17 -8.14
N LYS A 17 -28.25 28.33 -8.16
CA LYS A 17 -29.66 28.77 -8.21
C LYS A 17 -30.17 29.28 -6.86
N LYS A 18 -29.49 28.98 -5.75
CA LYS A 18 -29.90 29.28 -4.37
C LYS A 18 -28.70 29.73 -3.52
N PRO A 19 -28.04 30.85 -3.85
CA PRO A 19 -26.75 31.24 -3.25
C PRO A 19 -26.82 31.59 -1.75
N LYS A 20 -28.01 31.82 -1.20
CA LYS A 20 -28.22 32.07 0.23
C LYS A 20 -28.32 30.80 1.08
N LYS A 21 -28.34 29.62 0.46
CA LYS A 21 -28.37 28.34 1.16
C LYS A 21 -26.97 27.74 1.21
N ASP A 22 -26.67 27.02 2.27
CA ASP A 22 -25.50 26.16 2.34
C ASP A 22 -25.92 24.69 2.35
N VAL A 23 -25.08 23.83 1.78
CA VAL A 23 -25.20 22.38 1.84
C VAL A 23 -23.97 21.84 2.56
N LEU A 24 -24.21 21.15 3.66
CA LEU A 24 -23.17 20.49 4.43
C LEU A 24 -23.05 19.03 3.99
N ILE A 25 -21.85 18.62 3.62
CA ILE A 25 -21.51 17.21 3.41
C ILE A 25 -20.99 16.66 4.72
N VAL A 26 -21.62 15.59 5.22
CA VAL A 26 -21.14 14.87 6.40
C VAL A 26 -20.50 13.56 5.92
N PRO A 27 -19.17 13.42 6.01
CA PRO A 27 -18.47 12.17 5.75
C PRO A 27 -18.94 11.08 6.70
N ILE A 28 -19.14 9.86 6.19
CA ILE A 28 -19.49 8.69 7.00
C ILE A 28 -18.50 7.58 6.69
N SER A 29 -17.86 7.03 7.72
CA SER A 29 -17.11 5.77 7.62
C SER A 29 -17.95 4.62 8.12
N ILE A 30 -17.89 3.50 7.39
CA ILE A 30 -18.50 2.23 7.79
C ILE A 30 -17.43 1.15 7.64
N ASP A 31 -16.92 0.69 8.77
CA ASP A 31 -15.82 -0.27 8.84
C ASP A 31 -16.34 -1.61 9.38
N TYR A 32 -16.04 -2.71 8.71
CA TYR A 32 -16.46 -4.06 9.09
C TYR A 32 -15.26 -4.89 9.49
N ASP A 33 -15.36 -5.67 10.56
CA ASP A 33 -14.31 -6.63 10.89
C ASP A 33 -14.14 -7.70 9.79
N LYS A 34 -15.26 -8.14 9.19
CA LYS A 34 -15.30 -9.10 8.08
C LYS A 34 -15.90 -8.47 6.84
N VAL A 35 -15.08 -8.34 5.80
CA VAL A 35 -15.49 -7.81 4.50
C VAL A 35 -15.76 -9.00 3.56
N LEU A 36 -16.98 -9.08 3.00
CA LEU A 36 -17.41 -10.25 2.22
C LEU A 36 -16.76 -10.33 0.85
N GLU A 37 -16.28 -9.21 0.34
CA GLU A 37 -15.62 -9.09 -0.96
C GLU A 37 -14.19 -9.61 -0.91
N VAL A 38 -13.63 -9.88 0.28
CA VAL A 38 -12.22 -10.29 0.42
C VAL A 38 -11.92 -11.61 -0.29
N PRO A 39 -12.70 -12.70 -0.13
CA PRO A 39 -12.46 -13.93 -0.88
C PRO A 39 -12.53 -13.73 -2.40
N ASP A 40 -13.47 -12.91 -2.89
CA ASP A 40 -13.61 -12.60 -4.32
C ASP A 40 -12.44 -11.76 -4.82
N TYR A 41 -11.96 -10.80 -4.01
CA TYR A 41 -10.76 -10.03 -4.28
C TYR A 41 -9.53 -10.94 -4.35
N VAL A 42 -9.34 -11.84 -3.38
CA VAL A 42 -8.25 -12.82 -3.36
C VAL A 42 -8.32 -13.76 -4.57
N ALA A 43 -9.51 -14.26 -4.89
CA ALA A 43 -9.74 -15.08 -6.08
C ALA A 43 -9.32 -14.36 -7.36
N GLN A 44 -9.68 -13.08 -7.52
CA GLN A 44 -9.26 -12.25 -8.65
C GLN A 44 -7.73 -12.05 -8.69
N LEU A 45 -7.09 -11.85 -7.54
CA LEU A 45 -5.63 -11.74 -7.44
C LEU A 45 -4.90 -13.03 -7.84
N LEU A 46 -5.49 -14.19 -7.58
CA LEU A 46 -5.00 -15.48 -8.04
C LEU A 46 -5.34 -15.78 -9.51
N GLY A 47 -5.94 -14.83 -10.23
CA GLY A 47 -6.27 -14.97 -11.65
C GLY A 47 -7.60 -15.68 -11.94
N LYS A 48 -8.46 -15.90 -10.95
CA LYS A 48 -9.83 -16.38 -11.20
C LYS A 48 -10.65 -15.29 -11.88
N PRO A 49 -11.54 -15.63 -12.84
CA PRO A 49 -12.31 -14.64 -13.58
C PRO A 49 -13.23 -13.84 -12.65
N LYS A 50 -13.32 -12.52 -12.90
CA LYS A 50 -14.17 -11.61 -12.13
C LYS A 50 -15.63 -12.04 -12.24
N GLN A 51 -16.28 -12.35 -11.12
CA GLN A 51 -17.71 -12.56 -11.09
C GLN A 51 -18.42 -11.21 -11.27
N LYS A 52 -19.48 -11.16 -12.09
CA LYS A 52 -20.30 -9.95 -12.24
C LYS A 52 -21.03 -9.69 -10.93
N GLU A 53 -20.69 -8.60 -10.25
CA GLU A 53 -21.44 -8.15 -9.08
C GLU A 53 -22.85 -7.73 -9.51
N SER A 54 -23.85 -8.36 -8.91
CA SER A 54 -25.25 -7.96 -9.00
C SER A 54 -25.62 -7.18 -7.75
N ILE A 55 -26.36 -6.08 -7.88
CA ILE A 55 -26.93 -5.31 -6.74
C ILE A 55 -27.72 -6.25 -5.82
N PHE A 56 -28.33 -7.31 -6.38
CA PHE A 56 -29.01 -8.35 -5.62
C PHE A 56 -28.05 -9.20 -4.77
N ASN A 57 -26.86 -9.51 -5.30
CA ASN A 57 -25.82 -10.20 -4.54
C ASN A 57 -25.26 -9.31 -3.43
N LEU A 58 -25.11 -7.99 -3.66
CA LEU A 58 -24.72 -7.03 -2.62
C LEU A 58 -25.75 -7.00 -1.46
N ILE A 59 -27.04 -6.90 -1.76
CA ILE A 59 -28.10 -6.91 -0.75
C ILE A 59 -28.13 -8.25 0.01
N LYS A 60 -28.02 -9.38 -0.70
CA LYS A 60 -27.99 -10.72 -0.09
C LYS A 60 -26.75 -10.92 0.81
N SER A 61 -25.61 -10.37 0.39
CA SER A 61 -24.36 -10.35 1.15
C SER A 61 -24.48 -9.50 2.42
N ILE A 62 -25.09 -8.32 2.34
CA ILE A 62 -25.40 -7.49 3.51
C ILE A 62 -26.32 -8.25 4.48
N PHE A 63 -27.39 -8.88 4.00
CA PHE A 63 -28.26 -9.71 4.84
C PHE A 63 -27.49 -10.88 5.47
N SER A 64 -26.63 -11.57 4.73
CA SER A 64 -25.76 -12.63 5.25
C SER A 64 -24.83 -12.14 6.37
N LEU A 65 -24.29 -10.92 6.28
CA LEU A 65 -23.48 -10.31 7.35
C LEU A 65 -24.29 -10.03 8.61
N PHE A 66 -25.55 -9.62 8.48
CA PHE A 66 -26.42 -9.38 9.63
C PHE A 66 -26.80 -10.69 10.36
N PHE A 67 -26.86 -11.83 9.65
CA PHE A 67 -27.27 -13.12 10.22
C PHE A 67 -26.11 -14.06 10.59
N ASN A 68 -24.92 -13.86 10.01
CA ASN A 68 -23.72 -14.60 10.41
C ASN A 68 -22.96 -13.85 11.50
N ARG A 69 -22.31 -14.59 12.40
CA ARG A 69 -21.37 -14.06 13.42
C ARG A 69 -20.12 -13.48 12.72
N GLY A 70 -20.27 -12.33 12.06
CA GLY A 70 -19.30 -11.71 11.16
C GLY A 70 -18.44 -10.62 11.80
N GLY A 71 -18.48 -10.49 13.13
CA GLY A 71 -17.81 -9.42 13.85
C GLY A 71 -18.67 -8.16 14.00
N TYR A 72 -18.03 -7.03 14.25
CA TYR A 72 -18.68 -5.75 14.47
C TYR A 72 -18.70 -4.89 13.20
N CYS A 73 -19.67 -3.97 13.17
CA CYS A 73 -19.76 -2.88 12.21
C CYS A 73 -19.59 -1.56 12.97
N TYR A 74 -18.61 -0.76 12.57
CA TYR A 74 -18.32 0.53 13.17
C TYR A 74 -18.79 1.63 12.23
N VAL A 75 -19.68 2.49 12.71
CA VAL A 75 -20.18 3.63 11.94
C VAL A 75 -19.71 4.92 12.62
N ARG A 76 -19.05 5.79 11.86
CA ARG A 76 -18.54 7.07 12.36
C ARG A 76 -18.91 8.20 11.41
N PHE A 77 -19.21 9.35 11.99
CA PHE A 77 -19.50 10.58 11.27
C PHE A 77 -18.29 11.51 11.42
N GLY A 78 -17.78 12.01 10.30
CA GLY A 78 -16.74 13.02 10.26
C GLY A 78 -17.32 14.43 10.38
N ASP A 79 -16.42 15.41 10.42
CA ASP A 79 -16.84 16.81 10.50
C ASP A 79 -17.52 17.26 9.20
N SER A 80 -18.55 18.08 9.36
CA SER A 80 -19.33 18.57 8.21
C SER A 80 -18.52 19.57 7.38
N ILE A 81 -18.49 19.36 6.06
CA ILE A 81 -17.81 20.24 5.10
C ILE A 81 -18.84 21.05 4.32
N SER A 82 -18.71 22.38 4.38
CA SER A 82 -19.54 23.30 3.60
C SER A 82 -19.22 23.26 2.10
N MET A 83 -20.27 23.21 1.28
CA MET A 83 -20.18 23.25 -0.18
C MET A 83 -20.28 24.66 -0.77
N GLN A 84 -20.30 25.72 0.04
CA GLN A 84 -20.42 27.06 -0.54
C GLN A 84 -19.34 27.33 -1.60
N PRO A 85 -19.70 27.72 -2.83
CA PRO A 85 -18.75 27.94 -3.92
C PRO A 85 -17.69 29.00 -3.62
N SER A 86 -18.02 29.96 -2.76
CA SER A 86 -17.08 31.00 -2.30
C SER A 86 -15.99 30.46 -1.36
N LEU A 87 -16.16 29.27 -0.80
CA LEU A 87 -15.24 28.70 0.19
C LEU A 87 -14.29 27.67 -0.41
N ASN A 88 -14.71 26.88 -1.40
CA ASN A 88 -13.90 25.78 -1.93
C ASN A 88 -14.04 25.59 -3.45
N ALA A 89 -12.91 25.46 -4.15
CA ALA A 89 -12.91 24.89 -5.50
C ALA A 89 -13.36 23.42 -5.47
N MET A 90 -14.03 22.95 -6.53
CA MET A 90 -14.61 21.60 -6.58
C MET A 90 -13.61 20.47 -6.31
N ASP A 91 -12.40 20.58 -6.88
CA ASP A 91 -11.32 19.62 -6.66
C ASP A 91 -10.87 19.60 -5.19
N GLN A 92 -10.79 20.78 -4.57
CA GLN A 92 -10.40 20.92 -3.16
C GLN A 92 -11.48 20.35 -2.25
N LEU A 93 -12.76 20.59 -2.55
CA LEU A 93 -13.88 20.01 -1.81
C LEU A 93 -13.83 18.48 -1.84
N ALA A 94 -13.70 17.88 -3.02
CA ALA A 94 -13.64 16.42 -3.13
C ALA A 94 -12.41 15.84 -2.41
N LYS A 95 -11.27 16.54 -2.46
CA LYS A 95 -10.08 16.18 -1.70
C LYS A 95 -10.35 16.21 -0.20
N ASN A 96 -10.91 17.31 0.32
CA ASN A 96 -11.23 17.46 1.74
C ASN A 96 -12.22 16.38 2.22
N VAL A 97 -13.28 16.12 1.45
CA VAL A 97 -14.24 15.05 1.77
C VAL A 97 -13.54 13.69 1.83
N SER A 98 -12.67 13.38 0.87
CA SER A 98 -11.91 12.13 0.88
C SER A 98 -10.96 12.01 2.08
N LEU A 99 -10.36 13.12 2.51
CA LEU A 99 -9.48 13.15 3.69
C LEU A 99 -10.28 12.95 4.97
N GLU A 100 -11.42 13.62 5.13
CA GLU A 100 -12.28 13.44 6.30
C GLU A 100 -12.89 12.04 6.37
N MET A 101 -13.31 11.46 5.24
CA MET A 101 -13.76 10.07 5.18
C MET A 101 -12.69 9.11 5.69
N GLN A 102 -11.41 9.36 5.39
CA GLN A 102 -10.31 8.52 5.88
C GLN A 102 -9.99 8.80 7.34
N ALA A 103 -10.04 10.06 7.78
CA ALA A 103 -9.74 10.46 9.15
C ALA A 103 -10.75 9.87 10.14
N CYS A 104 -12.04 9.84 9.78
CA CYS A 104 -13.09 9.30 10.65
C CYS A 104 -13.19 7.76 10.67
N GLY A 105 -12.37 7.05 9.90
CA GLY A 105 -12.36 5.58 9.85
C GLY A 105 -11.90 4.90 11.13
N THR A 106 -12.48 3.73 11.43
CA THR A 106 -12.14 2.89 12.58
C THR A 106 -11.15 1.80 12.19
N ILE A 107 -10.02 1.74 12.88
CA ILE A 107 -9.06 0.64 12.75
C ILE A 107 -9.63 -0.57 13.48
N THR A 108 -10.09 -1.55 12.70
CA THR A 108 -10.70 -2.79 13.21
C THR A 108 -9.69 -3.70 13.88
N SER A 109 -10.16 -4.65 14.69
CA SER A 109 -9.26 -5.63 15.31
C SER A 109 -8.62 -6.56 14.26
N THR A 110 -9.35 -6.89 13.19
CA THR A 110 -8.81 -7.67 12.06
C THR A 110 -7.72 -6.90 11.31
N CYS A 111 -7.82 -5.57 11.19
CA CYS A 111 -6.76 -4.72 10.63
C CYS A 111 -5.47 -4.81 11.46
N LEU A 112 -5.58 -4.60 12.79
CA LEU A 112 -4.43 -4.65 13.71
C LEU A 112 -3.74 -6.01 13.69
N VAL A 113 -4.50 -7.08 13.90
CA VAL A 113 -3.95 -8.43 13.99
C VAL A 113 -3.39 -8.88 12.64
N SER A 114 -4.04 -8.55 11.53
CA SER A 114 -3.49 -8.85 10.19
C SER A 114 -2.15 -8.15 9.96
N ALA A 115 -2.03 -6.87 10.35
CA ALA A 115 -0.77 -6.14 10.20
C ALA A 115 0.36 -6.79 11.03
N ILE A 116 0.08 -7.19 12.28
CA ILE A 116 1.08 -7.80 13.15
C ILE A 116 1.45 -9.23 12.68
N LEU A 117 0.47 -10.04 12.29
CA LEU A 117 0.73 -11.38 11.74
C LEU A 117 1.56 -11.31 10.45
N LEU A 118 1.28 -10.35 9.56
CA LEU A 118 2.10 -10.12 8.37
C LEU A 118 3.52 -9.64 8.72
N TRP A 119 3.67 -8.87 9.79
CA TRP A 119 4.97 -8.40 10.26
C TRP A 119 5.85 -9.57 10.73
N HIS A 120 5.23 -10.53 11.40
CA HIS A 120 5.87 -11.72 11.94
C HIS A 120 5.69 -12.97 11.07
N ARG A 121 5.24 -12.86 9.81
CA ARG A 121 4.91 -14.02 8.95
C ARG A 121 6.04 -15.04 8.73
N ASN A 122 7.29 -14.64 8.98
CA ASN A 122 8.49 -15.47 8.88
C ASN A 122 9.20 -15.68 10.25
N ALA A 123 8.59 -15.24 11.35
CA ALA A 123 9.16 -15.40 12.68
C ALA A 123 9.05 -16.86 13.12
N VAL A 124 10.06 -17.36 13.84
CA VAL A 124 10.03 -18.71 14.42
C VAL A 124 9.74 -18.55 15.91
N GLY A 125 8.73 -19.27 16.42
CA GLY A 125 8.39 -19.27 17.84
C GLY A 125 7.65 -18.02 18.33
N TYR A 126 6.95 -17.30 17.46
CA TYR A 126 6.10 -16.17 17.85
C TYR A 126 4.90 -16.68 18.65
N THR A 127 4.59 -16.08 19.79
CA THR A 127 3.55 -16.58 20.69
C THR A 127 2.33 -15.66 20.74
N LEU A 128 1.23 -16.17 21.29
CA LEU A 128 0.04 -15.34 21.58
C LEU A 128 0.38 -14.18 22.54
N LYS A 129 1.32 -14.40 23.48
CA LYS A 129 1.81 -13.36 24.38
C LYS A 129 2.55 -12.26 23.63
N ASP A 130 3.38 -12.63 22.64
CA ASP A 130 4.06 -11.65 21.78
C ASP A 130 3.04 -10.86 20.96
N LEU A 131 2.03 -11.53 20.40
CA LEU A 131 0.91 -10.88 19.72
C LEU A 131 0.21 -9.85 20.61
N HIS A 132 -0.11 -10.20 21.86
CA HIS A 132 -0.77 -9.27 22.78
C HIS A 132 0.11 -8.05 23.08
N GLY A 133 1.41 -8.26 23.33
CA GLY A 133 2.37 -7.17 23.50
C GLY A 133 2.45 -6.28 22.26
N ASP A 134 2.33 -6.88 21.08
CA ASP A 134 2.41 -6.15 19.82
C ASP A 134 1.16 -5.36 19.48
N ILE A 135 -0.02 -5.91 19.79
CA ILE A 135 -1.29 -5.19 19.70
C ILE A 135 -1.26 -4.01 20.66
N GLN A 136 -0.86 -4.21 21.91
CA GLN A 136 -0.80 -3.14 22.91
C GLN A 136 0.09 -1.99 22.44
N TRP A 137 1.29 -2.31 21.93
CA TRP A 137 2.21 -1.32 21.37
C TRP A 137 1.60 -0.56 20.18
N LEU A 138 0.97 -1.27 19.24
CA LEU A 138 0.41 -0.64 18.04
C LEU A 138 -0.79 0.26 18.38
N VAL A 139 -1.65 -0.18 19.30
CA VAL A 139 -2.78 0.61 19.81
C VAL A 139 -2.29 1.89 20.49
N GLN A 140 -1.21 1.84 21.28
CA GLN A 140 -0.62 3.03 21.89
C GLN A 140 -0.13 4.04 20.85
N ILE A 141 0.55 3.58 19.79
CA ILE A 141 1.01 4.46 18.70
C ILE A 141 -0.18 5.12 17.99
N LEU A 142 -1.18 4.33 17.64
CA LEU A 142 -2.36 4.80 16.91
C LEU A 142 -3.17 5.81 17.74
N THR A 143 -3.38 5.51 19.02
CA THR A 143 -4.09 6.40 19.94
C THR A 143 -3.32 7.71 20.12
N GLY A 144 -1.98 7.65 20.22
CA GLY A 144 -1.12 8.84 20.27
C GLY A 144 -1.17 9.69 18.99
N ARG A 145 -1.64 9.13 17.88
CA ARG A 145 -1.88 9.81 16.60
C ARG A 145 -3.34 10.24 16.41
N ASN A 146 -4.16 10.15 17.45
CA ASN A 146 -5.61 10.39 17.41
C ASN A 146 -6.36 9.47 16.43
N ALA A 147 -5.79 8.32 16.05
CA ALA A 147 -6.51 7.35 15.24
C ALA A 147 -7.55 6.63 16.10
N THR A 148 -8.71 6.33 15.52
CA THR A 148 -9.75 5.59 16.20
C THR A 148 -9.49 4.09 16.07
N VAL A 149 -9.29 3.42 17.19
CA VAL A 149 -9.20 1.96 17.26
C VAL A 149 -10.54 1.38 17.72
N ALA A 150 -10.90 0.21 17.19
CA ALA A 150 -12.08 -0.52 17.61
C ALA A 150 -12.13 -0.72 19.15
N PRO A 151 -13.26 -0.42 19.81
CA PRO A 151 -13.36 -0.49 21.26
C PRO A 151 -13.52 -1.94 21.74
N PHE A 152 -12.46 -2.47 22.37
CA PHE A 152 -12.48 -3.73 23.10
C PHE A 152 -12.14 -3.49 24.57
N SER A 153 -12.73 -4.28 25.48
CA SER A 153 -12.47 -4.18 26.92
C SER A 153 -11.07 -4.65 27.34
N SER A 154 -10.42 -5.48 26.52
CA SER A 154 -9.08 -6.00 26.76
C SER A 154 -8.37 -6.36 25.45
N ILE A 155 -7.04 -6.44 25.51
CA ILE A 155 -6.21 -6.87 24.37
C ILE A 155 -6.47 -8.34 24.03
N ASP A 156 -6.70 -9.18 25.03
CA ASP A 156 -7.00 -10.60 24.83
C ASP A 156 -8.31 -10.78 24.04
N MET A 157 -9.38 -10.06 24.42
CA MET A 157 -10.65 -10.12 23.68
C MET A 157 -10.53 -9.57 22.26
N LEU A 158 -9.70 -8.54 22.04
CA LEU A 158 -9.43 -7.99 20.72
C LEU A 158 -8.72 -9.04 19.84
N ALA A 159 -7.68 -9.67 20.38
CA ALA A 159 -6.91 -10.69 19.69
C ALA A 159 -7.76 -11.92 19.34
N ASP A 160 -8.48 -12.47 20.32
CA ASP A 160 -9.35 -13.63 20.14
C ASP A 160 -10.44 -13.37 19.09
N HIS A 161 -11.08 -12.20 19.15
CA HIS A 161 -12.10 -11.81 18.17
C HIS A 161 -11.53 -11.71 16.76
N ALA A 162 -10.37 -11.06 16.59
CA ALA A 162 -9.73 -10.93 15.29
C ALA A 162 -9.28 -12.28 14.72
N LEU A 163 -8.64 -13.12 15.53
CA LEU A 163 -8.18 -14.45 15.13
C LEU A 163 -9.37 -15.34 14.71
N HIS A 164 -10.48 -15.26 15.44
CA HIS A 164 -11.71 -15.96 15.08
C HIS A 164 -12.24 -15.54 13.70
N ILE A 165 -12.30 -14.24 13.41
CA ILE A 165 -12.80 -13.72 12.14
C ILE A 165 -11.87 -14.06 10.97
N LEU A 166 -10.55 -14.00 11.20
CA LEU A 166 -9.52 -14.35 10.22
C LEU A 166 -9.43 -15.86 9.96
N ASN A 167 -10.14 -16.69 10.74
CA ASN A 167 -9.99 -18.15 10.77
C ASN A 167 -8.53 -18.57 10.98
N HIS A 168 -7.81 -17.83 11.83
CA HIS A 168 -6.42 -18.11 12.15
C HIS A 168 -6.35 -18.92 13.46
N PRO A 169 -5.55 -20.00 13.54
CA PRO A 169 -5.39 -20.73 14.79
C PRO A 169 -4.78 -19.84 15.87
N THR A 170 -5.21 -20.04 17.12
CA THR A 170 -4.68 -19.32 18.28
C THR A 170 -3.27 -19.78 18.66
N THR A 171 -2.93 -21.04 18.39
CA THR A 171 -1.58 -21.60 18.60
C THR A 171 -1.30 -22.76 17.62
N PRO A 172 -0.05 -22.95 17.15
CA PRO A 172 1.13 -22.07 17.31
C PRO A 172 1.10 -20.89 16.33
N LEU A 173 1.73 -19.77 16.71
CA LEU A 173 2.00 -18.63 15.84
C LEU A 173 3.51 -18.59 15.47
N PRO A 174 3.90 -17.91 14.39
CA PRO A 174 3.10 -17.70 13.19
C PRO A 174 3.06 -19.03 12.41
N LEU A 175 1.87 -19.45 11.99
CA LEU A 175 1.75 -20.62 11.12
C LEU A 175 2.21 -20.25 9.70
N THR A 176 2.68 -21.23 8.92
CA THR A 176 2.81 -21.09 7.47
C THR A 176 1.42 -20.78 6.88
N CYS A 177 1.17 -19.50 6.58
CA CYS A 177 -0.07 -19.05 5.98
C CYS A 177 -0.12 -19.41 4.49
N SER A 178 -1.28 -19.83 4.01
CA SER A 178 -1.52 -19.96 2.57
C SER A 178 -1.48 -18.59 1.88
N ALA A 179 -1.24 -18.57 0.57
CA ALA A 179 -1.26 -17.33 -0.22
C ALA A 179 -2.58 -16.56 -0.05
N ASP A 180 -3.71 -17.28 0.00
CA ASP A 180 -5.05 -16.69 0.16
C ASP A 180 -5.21 -15.97 1.50
N GLN A 181 -4.69 -16.56 2.57
CA GLN A 181 -4.70 -15.94 3.90
C GLN A 181 -3.80 -14.71 3.94
N ILE A 182 -2.62 -14.75 3.32
CA ILE A 182 -1.73 -13.59 3.23
C ILE A 182 -2.40 -12.45 2.47
N LEU A 183 -3.00 -12.73 1.31
CA LEU A 183 -3.70 -11.73 0.51
C LEU A 183 -4.93 -11.16 1.25
N SER A 184 -5.65 -11.99 2.00
CA SER A 184 -6.76 -11.55 2.85
C SER A 184 -6.29 -10.63 3.98
N MET A 185 -5.25 -11.03 4.71
CA MET A 185 -4.66 -10.20 5.76
C MET A 185 -4.08 -8.90 5.19
N ALA A 186 -3.49 -8.94 4.00
CA ALA A 186 -2.94 -7.76 3.34
C ALA A 186 -4.04 -6.75 3.01
N TYR A 187 -5.21 -7.22 2.58
CA TYR A 187 -6.39 -6.36 2.39
C TYR A 187 -6.74 -5.61 3.69
N TYR A 188 -6.90 -6.32 4.81
CA TYR A 188 -7.22 -5.69 6.09
C TYR A 188 -6.11 -4.74 6.57
N ARG A 189 -4.84 -5.13 6.45
CA ARG A 189 -3.68 -4.30 6.81
C ARG A 189 -3.65 -2.98 6.06
N ASN A 190 -4.09 -2.93 4.80
CA ASN A 190 -3.98 -1.72 3.97
C ASN A 190 -4.72 -0.52 4.58
N HIS A 191 -5.76 -0.73 5.38
CA HIS A 191 -6.47 0.36 6.07
C HIS A 191 -5.54 1.13 7.03
N LEU A 192 -4.51 0.48 7.56
CA LEU A 192 -3.54 1.07 8.48
C LEU A 192 -2.55 2.03 7.81
N MET A 193 -2.39 1.93 6.48
CA MET A 193 -1.36 2.68 5.76
C MET A 193 -1.50 4.19 5.89
N LYS A 194 -2.74 4.70 5.98
CA LYS A 194 -3.01 6.14 6.11
C LYS A 194 -2.33 6.75 7.34
N ASP A 195 -2.30 6.00 8.43
CA ASP A 195 -1.79 6.46 9.72
C ASP A 195 -0.27 6.43 9.81
N PHE A 196 0.42 5.78 8.85
CA PHE A 196 1.88 5.61 8.83
C PHE A 196 2.54 6.12 7.55
N LEU A 197 1.81 6.79 6.66
CA LEU A 197 2.28 7.03 5.29
C LEU A 197 3.64 7.74 5.18
N PRO A 198 3.89 8.87 5.89
CA PRO A 198 5.21 9.49 5.90
C PRO A 198 6.29 8.57 6.46
N ASP A 199 6.01 7.89 7.57
CA ASP A 199 6.98 7.03 8.25
C ASP A 199 7.40 5.84 7.39
N MET A 200 6.44 5.22 6.68
CA MET A 200 6.70 4.13 5.74
C MET A 200 7.69 4.58 4.64
N CYS A 201 7.48 5.76 4.07
CA CYS A 201 8.37 6.31 3.05
C CYS A 201 9.76 6.64 3.61
N ILE A 202 9.82 7.35 4.74
CA ILE A 202 11.07 7.76 5.40
C ILE A 202 11.90 6.53 5.77
N THR A 203 11.30 5.58 6.49
CA THR A 203 11.99 4.38 6.96
C THR A 203 12.43 3.47 5.82
N THR A 204 11.72 3.48 4.68
CA THR A 204 12.13 2.74 3.47
C THR A 204 13.38 3.37 2.83
N VAL A 205 13.38 4.70 2.63
CA VAL A 205 14.53 5.43 2.07
C VAL A 205 15.78 5.30 2.92
N LEU A 206 15.64 5.59 4.21
CA LEU A 206 16.75 5.56 5.18
C LEU A 206 17.30 4.16 5.41
N SER A 207 16.56 3.11 5.04
CA SER A 207 17.05 1.73 5.11
C SER A 207 17.86 1.28 3.89
N SER A 208 18.00 2.12 2.86
CA SER A 208 18.78 1.76 1.69
C SER A 208 20.29 1.71 1.98
N PRO A 209 21.08 0.97 1.19
CA PRO A 209 22.52 0.83 1.40
C PRO A 209 23.27 2.16 1.49
N PHE A 210 22.81 3.18 0.76
CA PHE A 210 23.39 4.52 0.78
C PHE A 210 23.39 5.11 2.20
N TYR A 211 22.22 5.24 2.82
CA TYR A 211 22.08 5.82 4.16
C TYR A 211 22.66 4.92 5.27
N GLN A 212 22.61 3.60 5.09
CA GLN A 212 23.15 2.64 6.05
C GLN A 212 24.69 2.56 6.03
N SER A 213 25.36 3.18 5.06
CA SER A 213 26.82 3.17 4.93
C SER A 213 27.56 4.18 5.84
N LYS A 214 26.89 4.76 6.84
CA LYS A 214 27.39 5.84 7.72
C LYS A 214 27.79 7.12 6.99
N GLN A 215 27.38 7.29 5.74
CA GLN A 215 27.56 8.55 5.03
C GLN A 215 26.72 9.65 5.68
N LYS A 216 27.28 10.86 5.70
CA LYS A 216 26.57 12.06 6.13
C LYS A 216 25.56 12.46 5.05
N PHE A 217 24.37 12.87 5.47
CA PHE A 217 23.31 13.33 4.57
C PHE A 217 22.54 14.51 5.18
N THR A 218 21.73 15.16 4.37
CA THR A 218 20.84 16.25 4.79
C THR A 218 19.38 15.86 4.65
N ILE A 219 18.49 16.63 5.27
CA ILE A 219 17.04 16.45 5.14
C ILE A 219 16.60 16.59 3.68
N ASP A 220 17.18 17.54 2.94
CA ASP A 220 16.83 17.78 1.55
C ASP A 220 17.17 16.59 0.64
N MET A 221 18.29 15.89 0.92
CA MET A 221 18.63 14.63 0.22
C MET A 221 17.58 13.54 0.48
N VAL A 222 17.11 13.40 1.72
CA VAL A 222 16.07 12.41 2.08
C VAL A 222 14.76 12.75 1.37
N VAL A 223 14.37 14.02 1.34
CA VAL A 223 13.16 14.50 0.64
C VAL A 223 13.26 14.23 -0.86
N GLU A 224 14.42 14.46 -1.47
CA GLU A 224 14.67 14.14 -2.88
C GLU A 224 14.58 12.63 -3.15
N ASP A 225 15.17 11.81 -2.27
CA ASP A 225 15.14 10.35 -2.38
C ASP A 225 13.77 9.73 -2.16
N MET A 226 12.92 10.41 -1.39
CA MET A 226 11.58 9.94 -1.08
C MET A 226 10.56 10.23 -2.19
N GLN A 227 10.83 11.15 -3.13
CA GLN A 227 9.86 11.65 -4.10
C GLN A 227 9.09 10.56 -4.87
N LEU A 228 9.79 9.55 -5.39
CA LEU A 228 9.14 8.46 -6.14
C LEU A 228 8.24 7.62 -5.23
N ILE A 229 8.76 7.20 -4.08
CA ILE A 229 8.02 6.37 -3.12
C ILE A 229 6.82 7.15 -2.58
N TRP A 230 6.99 8.44 -2.31
CA TRP A 230 5.92 9.31 -1.84
C TRP A 230 4.78 9.42 -2.86
N LYS A 231 5.09 9.70 -4.13
CA LYS A 231 4.09 9.74 -5.21
C LYS A 231 3.35 8.42 -5.33
N PHE A 232 4.05 7.31 -5.18
CA PHE A 232 3.43 6.00 -5.18
C PHE A 232 2.54 5.77 -3.95
N ALA A 233 3.02 6.10 -2.75
CA ALA A 233 2.26 5.97 -1.52
C ALA A 233 0.99 6.84 -1.52
N GLN A 234 1.08 8.09 -1.97
CA GLN A 234 -0.07 8.98 -2.11
C GLN A 234 -1.15 8.46 -3.06
N ARG A 235 -0.77 7.64 -4.04
CA ARG A 235 -1.73 6.96 -4.94
C ARG A 235 -2.42 5.78 -4.29
N LEU A 236 -1.75 5.10 -3.37
CA LEU A 236 -2.31 4.01 -2.58
C LEU A 236 -3.26 4.55 -1.50
N CYS A 237 -2.88 5.65 -0.84
CA CYS A 237 -3.71 6.34 0.13
C CYS A 237 -3.54 7.86 0.01
N PRO A 238 -4.60 8.62 -0.29
CA PRO A 238 -4.61 10.07 -0.18
C PRO A 238 -4.11 10.55 1.19
N THR A 239 -3.41 11.68 1.23
CA THR A 239 -2.96 12.27 2.50
C THR A 239 -3.12 13.78 2.50
N GLY A 240 -3.30 14.35 3.70
CA GLY A 240 -3.29 15.80 3.93
C GLY A 240 -1.87 16.38 4.02
N VAL A 241 -0.84 15.54 4.07
CA VAL A 241 0.55 15.96 4.19
C VAL A 241 1.01 16.55 2.86
N SER A 242 1.26 17.86 2.85
CA SER A 242 1.81 18.57 1.69
C SER A 242 3.31 18.85 1.82
N ASP A 243 3.83 18.98 3.05
CA ASP A 243 5.23 19.32 3.32
C ASP A 243 6.02 18.09 3.78
N LEU A 244 6.78 17.53 2.84
CA LEU A 244 7.65 16.40 3.11
C LEU A 244 8.83 16.74 4.03
N LYS A 245 9.32 17.97 3.97
CA LYS A 245 10.46 18.39 4.80
C LYS A 245 10.04 18.43 6.26
N CYS A 246 8.89 19.04 6.54
CA CYS A 246 8.29 19.05 7.87
C CYS A 246 8.03 17.63 8.40
N ALA A 247 7.57 16.70 7.53
CA ALA A 247 7.37 15.31 7.92
C ALA A 247 8.69 14.60 8.31
N VAL A 248 9.77 14.81 7.55
CA VAL A 248 11.09 14.26 7.86
C VAL A 248 11.67 14.86 9.16
N GLU A 249 11.53 16.17 9.35
CA GLU A 249 11.95 16.86 10.58
C GLU A 249 11.20 16.35 11.82
N SER A 250 9.89 16.16 11.69
CA SER A 250 9.04 15.61 12.74
C SER A 250 9.45 14.18 13.10
N PHE A 251 9.75 13.36 12.10
CA PHE A 251 10.24 11.99 12.31
C PHE A 251 11.57 11.98 13.09
N PHE A 252 12.56 12.79 12.70
CA PHE A 252 13.84 12.85 13.43
C PHE A 252 13.69 13.38 14.85
N SER A 253 12.77 14.31 15.07
CA SER A 253 12.46 14.83 16.40
C SER A 253 11.80 13.77 17.29
N ALA A 254 10.96 12.90 16.71
CA ALA A 254 10.30 11.81 17.42
C ALA A 254 11.25 10.63 17.73
N PHE A 255 12.30 10.43 16.93
CA PHE A 255 13.23 9.31 17.04
C PHE A 255 14.71 9.75 17.15
N PRO A 256 15.10 10.53 18.18
CA PRO A 256 16.46 11.08 18.30
C PRO A 256 17.54 10.02 18.50
N ALA A 257 17.17 8.82 18.98
CA ALA A 257 18.10 7.70 19.13
C ALA A 257 18.49 7.02 17.80
N LEU A 258 17.73 7.25 16.73
CA LEU A 258 17.94 6.60 15.43
C LEU A 258 18.85 7.41 14.50
N VAL A 259 18.88 8.74 14.67
CA VAL A 259 19.60 9.66 13.78
C VAL A 259 20.35 10.68 14.62
N ARG A 260 21.67 10.73 14.43
CA ARG A 260 22.55 11.71 15.06
C ARG A 260 22.73 12.90 14.14
N LYS A 261 22.53 14.11 14.69
CA LYS A 261 22.85 15.39 14.04
C LYS A 261 24.18 15.91 14.54
N ASP A 262 25.08 16.29 13.63
CA ASP A 262 26.35 16.94 13.97
C ASP A 262 26.20 18.47 14.07
N ASP A 263 27.25 19.14 14.57
CA ASP A 263 27.27 20.60 14.79
C ASP A 263 27.11 21.40 13.48
N PHE A 264 27.40 20.78 12.34
CA PHE A 264 27.24 21.37 11.01
C PHE A 264 25.87 21.09 10.39
N GLY A 265 24.97 20.41 11.12
CA GLY A 265 23.62 20.09 10.69
C GLY A 265 23.51 18.85 9.81
N ASN A 266 24.58 18.09 9.61
CA ASN A 266 24.52 16.82 8.88
C ASN A 266 23.97 15.71 9.77
N LEU A 267 23.30 14.76 9.13
CA LEU A 267 22.67 13.62 9.77
C LEU A 267 23.45 12.33 9.45
N THR A 268 23.46 11.43 10.42
CA THR A 268 24.00 10.07 10.29
C THR A 268 23.07 9.09 10.99
N ILE A 269 22.85 7.91 10.40
CA ILE A 269 22.01 6.86 11.00
C ILE A 269 22.82 6.06 12.01
N GLU A 270 22.25 5.84 13.19
CA GLU A 270 22.77 4.88 14.17
C GLU A 270 22.33 3.46 13.77
N ALA A 271 23.13 2.80 12.91
CA ALA A 271 22.75 1.57 12.21
C ALA A 271 22.33 0.41 13.13
N THR A 272 22.92 0.31 14.33
CA THR A 272 22.57 -0.72 15.32
C THR A 272 21.18 -0.50 15.87
N ALA A 273 20.88 0.72 16.34
CA ALA A 273 19.57 1.12 16.82
C ALA A 273 18.51 0.99 15.71
N TRP A 274 18.81 1.49 14.51
CA TRP A 274 17.93 1.41 13.34
C TRP A 274 17.51 -0.02 12.99
N ARG A 275 18.45 -0.97 13.05
CA ARG A 275 18.20 -2.37 12.64
C ARG A 275 17.30 -3.12 13.61
N VAL A 276 17.38 -2.82 14.90
CA VAL A 276 16.59 -3.49 15.95
C VAL A 276 15.34 -2.71 16.31
N ASP A 277 15.20 -1.48 15.80
CA ASP A 277 14.07 -0.63 16.11
C ASP A 277 12.76 -1.23 15.59
N ARG A 278 11.83 -1.31 16.53
CA ARG A 278 10.55 -1.96 16.35
C ARG A 278 9.66 -1.19 15.37
N PHE A 279 9.63 0.14 15.50
CA PHE A 279 8.82 1.02 14.69
C PHE A 279 9.30 1.01 13.24
N VAL A 280 10.61 1.15 13.02
CA VAL A 280 11.25 1.05 11.70
C VAL A 280 10.94 -0.29 11.04
N SER A 281 11.07 -1.39 11.78
CA SER A 281 10.78 -2.73 11.24
C SER A 281 9.33 -2.86 10.77
N PHE A 282 8.38 -2.38 11.58
CA PHE A 282 6.95 -2.42 11.29
C PHE A 282 6.56 -1.55 10.08
N THR A 283 6.95 -0.28 10.05
CA THR A 283 6.59 0.64 8.96
C THR A 283 7.19 0.22 7.63
N ARG A 284 8.39 -0.38 7.64
CA ARG A 284 8.97 -0.97 6.43
C ARG A 284 8.17 -2.14 5.91
N MET A 285 7.67 -3.03 6.78
CA MET A 285 6.81 -4.13 6.36
C MET A 285 5.56 -3.61 5.65
N LEU A 286 4.97 -2.53 6.17
CA LEU A 286 3.79 -1.94 5.56
C LEU A 286 4.04 -1.53 4.09
N MET A 287 5.27 -1.14 3.74
CA MET A 287 5.67 -0.68 2.41
C MET A 287 6.22 -1.78 1.48
N TRP A 288 6.77 -2.88 2.01
CA TRP A 288 7.49 -3.88 1.21
C TRP A 288 6.74 -4.45 -0.01
N PRO A 289 5.46 -4.86 0.08
CA PRO A 289 4.79 -5.43 -1.08
C PRO A 289 4.62 -4.43 -2.23
N PHE A 290 4.49 -3.15 -1.90
CA PHE A 290 4.39 -2.08 -2.88
C PHE A 290 5.76 -1.85 -3.54
N MET A 291 6.85 -1.86 -2.77
CA MET A 291 8.19 -1.79 -3.35
C MET A 291 8.51 -2.98 -4.26
N ASP A 292 8.03 -4.17 -3.92
CA ASP A 292 8.11 -5.35 -4.78
C ASP A 292 7.31 -5.13 -6.08
N ALA A 293 6.10 -4.55 -6.01
CA ALA A 293 5.30 -4.23 -7.19
C ALA A 293 5.99 -3.20 -8.11
N LEU A 294 6.56 -2.14 -7.53
CA LEU A 294 7.30 -1.12 -8.27
C LEU A 294 8.52 -1.73 -8.98
N GLU A 295 9.23 -2.65 -8.32
CA GLU A 295 10.36 -3.32 -8.96
C GLU A 295 9.92 -4.26 -10.08
N LEU A 296 8.85 -5.03 -9.91
CA LEU A 296 8.35 -5.89 -10.98
C LEU A 296 8.01 -5.09 -12.23
N VAL A 297 7.35 -3.94 -12.05
CA VAL A 297 7.05 -3.01 -13.15
C VAL A 297 8.34 -2.52 -13.80
N MET A 298 9.31 -2.06 -13.02
CA MET A 298 10.59 -1.61 -13.56
C MET A 298 11.35 -2.74 -14.28
N HIS A 299 11.28 -3.96 -13.76
CA HIS A 299 11.91 -5.13 -14.34
C HIS A 299 11.34 -5.46 -15.72
N VAL A 300 10.01 -5.54 -15.85
CA VAL A 300 9.39 -5.85 -17.15
C VAL A 300 9.58 -4.73 -18.16
N LEU A 301 9.61 -3.47 -17.72
CA LEU A 301 9.93 -2.34 -18.61
C LEU A 301 11.39 -2.40 -19.08
N LYS A 302 12.32 -2.75 -18.20
CA LYS A 302 13.73 -2.98 -18.55
C LYS A 302 13.87 -4.12 -19.56
N GLN A 303 13.10 -5.19 -19.40
CA GLN A 303 13.20 -6.37 -20.26
C GLN A 303 12.53 -6.18 -21.62
N HIS A 304 11.36 -5.56 -21.67
CA HIS A 304 10.52 -5.53 -22.86
C HIS A 304 10.54 -4.19 -23.61
N VAL A 305 10.82 -3.07 -22.95
CA VAL A 305 10.67 -1.72 -23.55
C VAL A 305 12.00 -1.01 -23.72
N ALA A 306 12.86 -1.01 -22.70
CA ALA A 306 14.16 -0.32 -22.74
C ALA A 306 15.08 -0.76 -23.93
N PRO A 307 15.21 -2.06 -24.27
CA PRO A 307 16.07 -2.51 -25.37
C PRO A 307 15.53 -2.07 -26.74
N LEU A 308 14.20 -2.02 -26.88
CA LEU A 308 13.55 -1.54 -28.09
C LEU A 308 13.83 -0.05 -28.30
N ASN A 309 13.71 0.76 -27.24
CA ASN A 309 14.00 2.19 -27.30
C ASN A 309 15.46 2.50 -27.63
N GLU A 310 16.41 1.72 -27.13
CA GLU A 310 17.82 1.89 -27.50
C GLU A 310 18.08 1.53 -28.97
N LYS A 311 17.45 0.44 -29.46
CA LYS A 311 17.59 -0.02 -30.85
C LYS A 311 16.93 0.91 -31.86
N HIS A 312 15.78 1.50 -31.52
CA HIS A 312 15.06 2.45 -32.37
C HIS A 312 14.77 3.76 -31.63
N ARG A 313 15.84 4.54 -31.37
CA ARG A 313 15.77 5.81 -30.62
C ARG A 313 14.75 6.83 -31.16
N GLN A 314 14.38 6.72 -32.43
CA GLN A 314 13.43 7.62 -33.11
C GLN A 314 11.97 7.16 -33.01
N LYS A 315 11.68 5.94 -32.52
CA LYS A 315 10.34 5.31 -32.62
C LYS A 315 9.55 5.22 -31.30
N HIS A 316 10.03 5.81 -30.20
CA HIS A 316 9.38 5.89 -28.88
C HIS A 316 8.34 4.77 -28.62
N HIS A 317 8.81 3.58 -28.21
CA HIS A 317 7.92 2.41 -28.16
C HIS A 317 6.81 2.58 -27.13
N GLN A 318 5.59 2.49 -27.63
CA GLN A 318 4.37 2.54 -26.84
C GLN A 318 4.02 1.17 -26.28
N PHE A 319 3.49 1.17 -25.05
CA PHE A 319 2.97 -0.02 -24.40
C PHE A 319 1.72 0.32 -23.59
N SER A 320 0.89 -0.67 -23.32
CA SER A 320 -0.36 -0.52 -22.56
C SER A 320 -0.22 -1.06 -21.14
N GLU A 321 -1.08 -0.59 -20.24
CA GLU A 321 -1.23 -1.15 -18.90
C GLU A 321 -1.46 -2.66 -18.92
N ARG A 322 -2.28 -3.14 -19.87
CA ARG A 322 -2.61 -4.57 -20.03
C ARG A 322 -1.35 -5.41 -20.33
N GLN A 323 -0.45 -4.89 -21.17
CA GLN A 323 0.81 -5.57 -21.47
C GLN A 323 1.71 -5.65 -20.23
N VAL A 324 1.82 -4.58 -19.46
CA VAL A 324 2.63 -4.56 -18.23
C VAL A 324 2.11 -5.57 -17.22
N VAL A 325 0.79 -5.59 -16.98
CA VAL A 325 0.17 -6.58 -16.08
C VAL A 325 0.47 -8.01 -16.56
N HIS A 326 0.31 -8.27 -17.85
CA HIS A 326 0.61 -9.58 -18.43
C HIS A 326 2.08 -9.99 -18.25
N TRP A 327 3.03 -9.09 -18.53
CA TRP A 327 4.45 -9.36 -18.34
C TRP A 327 4.78 -9.60 -16.86
N VAL A 328 4.22 -8.81 -15.94
CA VAL A 328 4.45 -9.00 -14.50
C VAL A 328 3.90 -10.35 -14.04
N HIS A 329 2.70 -10.74 -14.47
CA HIS A 329 2.13 -12.05 -14.13
C HIS A 329 2.91 -13.22 -14.74
N SER A 330 3.59 -13.04 -15.87
CA SER A 330 4.50 -14.06 -16.42
C SER A 330 5.70 -14.36 -15.50
N LEU A 331 6.06 -13.43 -14.60
CA LEU A 331 7.15 -13.59 -13.65
C LEU A 331 6.76 -14.35 -12.37
N ILE A 332 5.49 -14.73 -12.18
CA ILE A 332 5.03 -15.42 -10.95
C ILE A 332 5.85 -16.70 -10.68
N GLN A 333 6.20 -17.45 -11.72
CA GLN A 333 6.95 -18.72 -11.60
C GLN A 333 8.45 -18.52 -11.33
N SER A 334 8.96 -17.29 -11.43
CA SER A 334 10.40 -17.01 -11.32
C SER A 334 10.91 -16.96 -9.87
N GLY A 335 10.01 -16.99 -8.87
CA GLY A 335 10.37 -16.87 -7.45
C GLY A 335 11.09 -15.56 -7.09
N MET A 336 11.02 -14.53 -7.95
CA MET A 336 11.82 -13.30 -7.83
C MET A 336 11.40 -12.35 -6.69
N ILE A 337 10.26 -12.60 -6.03
CA ILE A 337 9.72 -11.71 -4.99
C ILE A 337 9.26 -12.48 -3.76
N GLU A 338 9.31 -11.81 -2.60
CA GLU A 338 8.90 -12.37 -1.30
C GLU A 338 7.40 -12.14 -1.03
N HIS A 339 6.83 -11.05 -1.57
CA HIS A 339 5.46 -10.60 -1.27
C HIS A 339 4.55 -10.86 -2.48
N HIS A 340 3.69 -11.88 -2.40
CA HIS A 340 2.75 -12.22 -3.48
C HIS A 340 1.70 -11.11 -3.71
N GLU A 341 1.47 -10.27 -2.70
CA GLU A 341 0.60 -9.09 -2.78
C GLU A 341 1.05 -8.11 -3.88
N ALA A 342 2.34 -8.12 -4.25
CA ALA A 342 2.90 -7.29 -5.30
C ALA A 342 2.33 -7.57 -6.70
N PHE A 343 1.80 -8.78 -6.92
CA PHE A 343 1.17 -9.17 -8.18
C PHE A 343 -0.26 -8.61 -8.34
N SER A 344 -0.76 -7.86 -7.35
CA SER A 344 -2.05 -7.19 -7.46
C SER A 344 -2.08 -6.23 -8.64
N MET A 345 -3.09 -6.37 -9.49
CA MET A 345 -3.34 -5.46 -10.60
C MET A 345 -3.39 -4.00 -10.12
N GLU A 346 -3.98 -3.74 -8.95
CA GLU A 346 -4.07 -2.38 -8.41
C GLU A 346 -2.68 -1.84 -8.07
N SER A 347 -1.83 -2.62 -7.39
CA SER A 347 -0.45 -2.24 -7.07
C SER A 347 0.37 -1.96 -8.32
N ILE A 348 0.26 -2.81 -9.35
CA ILE A 348 0.94 -2.66 -10.65
C ILE A 348 0.50 -1.35 -11.33
N LYS A 349 -0.81 -1.07 -11.36
CA LYS A 349 -1.36 0.16 -11.94
C LYS A 349 -0.92 1.41 -11.20
N GLN A 350 -0.95 1.37 -9.87
CA GLN A 350 -0.50 2.51 -9.08
C GLN A 350 1.01 2.73 -9.20
N ALA A 351 1.81 1.67 -9.36
CA ALA A 351 3.24 1.80 -9.65
C ALA A 351 3.48 2.45 -11.02
N LEU A 352 2.79 2.04 -12.08
CA LEU A 352 2.86 2.69 -13.39
C LEU A 352 2.49 4.17 -13.31
N ALA A 353 1.39 4.48 -12.63
CA ALA A 353 0.92 5.85 -12.51
C ALA A 353 1.87 6.72 -11.65
N ALA A 354 2.52 6.14 -10.64
CA ALA A 354 3.57 6.81 -9.87
C ALA A 354 4.82 7.11 -10.71
N LEU A 355 5.21 6.19 -11.61
CA LEU A 355 6.30 6.42 -12.57
C LEU A 355 5.96 7.55 -13.56
N VAL A 356 4.68 7.70 -13.94
CA VAL A 356 4.22 8.86 -14.71
C VAL A 356 4.34 10.15 -13.90
N ASP A 357 3.81 10.18 -12.68
CA ASP A 357 3.88 11.39 -11.83
C ASP A 357 5.31 11.79 -11.50
N TYR A 358 6.22 10.82 -11.35
CA TYR A 358 7.64 11.06 -11.12
C TYR A 358 8.39 11.52 -12.38
N GLY A 359 7.82 11.32 -13.57
CA GLY A 359 8.43 11.73 -14.84
C GLY A 359 9.36 10.69 -15.46
N VAL A 360 9.20 9.40 -15.12
CA VAL A 360 9.87 8.28 -15.81
C VAL A 360 9.11 7.89 -17.06
N LEU A 361 7.78 7.94 -17.00
CA LEU A 361 6.87 7.57 -18.08
C LEU A 361 6.03 8.76 -18.51
N MET A 362 5.66 8.81 -19.78
CA MET A 362 4.58 9.66 -20.30
C MET A 362 3.34 8.79 -20.50
N HIS A 363 2.16 9.32 -20.17
CA HIS A 363 0.89 8.66 -20.45
C HIS A 363 0.10 9.49 -21.46
N GLN A 364 -0.09 8.96 -22.66
CA GLN A 364 -0.87 9.59 -23.71
C GLN A 364 -2.36 9.24 -23.50
N GLN A 365 -3.12 10.17 -22.93
CA GLN A 365 -4.50 9.93 -22.50
C GLN A 365 -5.45 9.56 -23.64
N ASN A 366 -5.16 10.01 -24.87
CA ASN A 366 -6.00 9.73 -26.04
C ASN A 366 -5.97 8.24 -26.42
N ASP A 367 -4.79 7.62 -26.37
CA ASP A 367 -4.59 6.24 -26.85
C ASP A 367 -4.43 5.23 -25.70
N ARG A 368 -4.44 5.69 -24.43
CA ARG A 368 -4.26 4.86 -23.23
C ARG A 368 -2.96 4.05 -23.25
N VAL A 369 -1.91 4.66 -23.82
CA VAL A 369 -0.57 4.09 -23.94
C VAL A 369 0.44 4.88 -23.13
N TYR A 370 1.52 4.19 -22.79
CA TYR A 370 2.63 4.69 -22.03
C TYR A 370 3.90 4.66 -22.89
N GLU A 371 4.78 5.62 -22.65
CA GLU A 371 6.11 5.72 -23.27
C GLU A 371 7.15 6.03 -22.20
N ILE A 372 8.39 5.57 -22.37
CA ILE A 372 9.50 5.97 -21.51
C ILE A 372 9.94 7.39 -21.88
N MET A 373 10.06 8.27 -20.88
CA MET A 373 10.50 9.65 -21.07
C MET A 373 11.89 9.72 -21.71
N PRO A 374 12.18 10.70 -22.60
CA PRO A 374 13.46 10.82 -23.31
C PRO A 374 14.70 10.74 -22.40
N LYS A 375 14.62 11.30 -21.19
CA LYS A 375 15.69 11.28 -20.17
C LYS A 375 16.12 9.85 -19.78
N TYR A 376 15.22 8.87 -19.89
CA TYR A 376 15.44 7.48 -19.48
C TYR A 376 15.48 6.51 -20.67
N THR A 377 15.69 7.01 -21.90
CA THR A 377 15.70 6.17 -23.12
C THR A 377 16.97 5.33 -23.27
N THR A 378 18.07 5.70 -22.61
CA THR A 378 19.29 4.89 -22.60
C THR A 378 19.19 3.80 -21.54
N ILE A 379 19.66 2.58 -21.86
CA ILE A 379 19.67 1.47 -20.90
C ILE A 379 20.41 1.89 -19.63
N ALA A 380 21.55 2.58 -19.74
CA ALA A 380 22.32 3.03 -18.59
C ALA A 380 21.56 3.96 -17.63
N ALA A 381 20.79 4.93 -18.14
CA ALA A 381 20.01 5.84 -17.30
C ALA A 381 18.82 5.11 -16.63
N PHE A 382 18.18 4.19 -17.36
CA PHE A 382 17.11 3.36 -16.82
C PHE A 382 17.63 2.36 -15.77
N GLU A 383 18.81 1.79 -16.00
CA GLU A 383 19.54 0.88 -15.12
C GLU A 383 19.89 1.56 -13.79
N GLN A 384 20.36 2.81 -13.82
CA GLN A 384 20.67 3.57 -12.61
C GLN A 384 19.43 3.79 -11.74
N LEU A 385 18.30 4.15 -12.35
CA LEU A 385 17.03 4.28 -11.65
C LEU A 385 16.57 2.94 -11.06
N ASN A 386 16.68 1.86 -11.85
CA ASN A 386 16.32 0.52 -11.41
C ASN A 386 17.16 0.06 -10.21
N HIS A 387 18.48 0.30 -10.24
CA HIS A 387 19.39 -0.01 -9.13
C HIS A 387 19.03 0.77 -7.87
N ARG A 388 18.66 2.06 -8.00
CA ARG A 388 18.19 2.88 -6.87
C ARG A 388 16.91 2.29 -6.24
N ILE A 389 15.93 1.89 -7.05
CA ILE A 389 14.69 1.26 -6.56
C ILE A 389 14.99 -0.09 -5.90
N GLN A 390 15.89 -0.90 -6.47
CA GLN A 390 16.33 -2.16 -5.86
C GLN A 390 16.98 -1.96 -4.49
N GLY A 391 17.76 -0.89 -4.31
CA GLY A 391 18.35 -0.52 -3.02
C GLY A 391 17.34 -0.15 -1.93
N LEU A 392 16.10 0.19 -2.29
CA LEU A 392 15.02 0.55 -1.35
C LEU A 392 14.24 -0.67 -0.86
N ARG A 393 14.43 -1.83 -1.50
CA ARG A 393 13.75 -3.08 -1.11
C ARG A 393 14.40 -3.69 0.13
N LYS A 394 13.64 -4.57 0.79
CA LYS A 394 14.17 -5.43 1.85
C LYS A 394 15.38 -6.21 1.29
N PRO A 395 16.53 -6.25 1.99
CA PRO A 395 17.67 -7.05 1.56
C PRO A 395 17.22 -8.51 1.40
N ARG A 396 17.49 -9.09 0.22
CA ARG A 396 17.21 -10.50 -0.06
C ARG A 396 17.93 -11.38 0.97
N ARG A 397 17.23 -11.88 1.99
CA ARG A 397 17.54 -13.23 2.45
C ARG A 397 17.16 -14.12 1.27
N LYS A 398 18.14 -14.79 0.66
CA LYS A 398 17.84 -15.97 -0.15
C LYS A 398 17.10 -16.94 0.79
N LEU A 399 15.77 -16.99 0.71
CA LEU A 399 14.97 -18.01 1.40
C LEU A 399 15.03 -19.36 0.67
N TRP A 400 15.68 -19.39 -0.50
CA TRP A 400 15.92 -20.60 -1.28
C TRP A 400 17.39 -20.60 -1.74
N GLU A 401 18.29 -21.06 -0.88
CA GLU A 401 19.26 -22.02 -1.41
C GLU A 401 18.49 -23.34 -1.48
N VAL A 402 18.31 -23.85 -2.69
CA VAL A 402 17.85 -25.21 -2.91
C VAL A 402 18.84 -26.09 -2.15
N GLN A 403 18.48 -26.54 -0.93
CA GLN A 403 19.04 -27.77 -0.41
C GLN A 403 18.57 -28.84 -1.39
N ALA A 404 19.50 -29.30 -2.22
CA ALA A 404 19.30 -30.42 -3.12
C ALA A 404 19.05 -31.68 -2.28
N SER A 405 17.83 -31.86 -1.76
CA SER A 405 17.35 -33.08 -1.11
C SER A 405 15.93 -32.92 -0.55
N THR A 406 14.93 -32.62 -1.37
CA THR A 406 13.55 -33.10 -1.13
C THR A 406 12.70 -32.95 -2.41
N PRO A 407 11.79 -33.89 -2.72
CA PRO A 407 11.22 -34.02 -4.05
C PRO A 407 10.25 -32.89 -4.36
N ALA A 408 10.30 -32.44 -5.63
CA ALA A 408 9.39 -31.50 -6.22
C ALA A 408 7.93 -31.89 -5.98
N TYR A 409 7.13 -30.95 -5.48
CA TYR A 409 5.69 -31.01 -5.64
C TYR A 409 5.39 -30.93 -7.14
N SER A 410 5.13 -32.10 -7.69
CA SER A 410 4.65 -32.36 -9.03
C SER A 410 3.23 -31.84 -9.18
N SER A 411 2.97 -31.25 -10.34
CA SER A 411 1.68 -31.21 -11.04
C SER A 411 0.44 -30.73 -10.27
N LEU A 412 0.07 -29.47 -10.49
CA LEU A 412 -1.34 -29.11 -10.66
C LEU A 412 -1.57 -28.83 -12.15
N PRO A 413 -2.44 -29.58 -12.85
CA PRO A 413 -2.67 -29.39 -14.27
C PRO A 413 -3.62 -28.20 -14.45
N TRP A 414 -3.12 -27.12 -15.05
CA TRP A 414 -4.00 -26.09 -15.62
C TRP A 414 -3.55 -25.79 -17.05
N ASN A 415 -3.79 -26.79 -17.90
CA ASN A 415 -4.18 -26.51 -19.27
C ASN A 415 -5.48 -25.69 -19.19
N LEU A 416 -5.40 -24.41 -19.56
CA LEU A 416 -6.43 -23.65 -20.27
C LEU A 416 -5.89 -22.25 -20.54
N THR A 417 -4.93 -22.19 -21.45
CA THR A 417 -4.82 -21.06 -22.38
C THR A 417 -6.12 -20.97 -23.20
N ALA A 418 -6.47 -19.73 -23.55
CA ALA A 418 -7.55 -19.28 -24.43
C ALA A 418 -8.83 -18.80 -23.73
N LEU A 419 -9.23 -17.59 -24.16
CA LEU A 419 -10.41 -16.80 -23.80
C LEU A 419 -10.28 -15.95 -22.54
N LEU A 420 -9.86 -14.70 -22.73
CA LEU A 420 -10.68 -13.52 -22.43
C LEU A 420 -10.04 -12.28 -23.07
N ILE A 421 -10.24 -12.16 -24.38
CA ILE A 421 -10.40 -10.87 -25.04
C ILE A 421 -11.77 -10.36 -24.61
N TYR A 422 -11.80 -9.22 -23.91
CA TYR A 422 -12.65 -8.04 -24.11
C TYR A 422 -12.49 -7.10 -22.90
#